data_AF-A0A259SVE7-F1
#
_entry.id   AF-A0A259SVE7-F1
#
_cell.length_a   1.000
_cell.length_b   1.000
_cell.length_c   1.000
_cell.angle_alpha   90.00
_cell.angle_beta   90.00
_cell.angle_gamma   90.00
#
_symmetry.space_group_name_H-M   'P 1'
#
loop_
_entity.id
_entity.type
_entity.pdbx_description
1 polymer ?
#
loop_
_entity_poly.entity_id
_entity_poly.type
_entity_poly.pdbx_seq_one_letter_code
_entity_poly.pdbx_strand_id
1 'polypeptide(L)'
;MTHSAHPGRPHAAAAATPPQAAVIFDLDGVVTDTAALHATAWKRLFDEALSDPRLADRHLRPFDPVEDYRRHVDGRSREDGVAAFLASRGTSLPPGQADDGPDAWSVRGLAARKNAIYLELLADRGLRVFPGTVDLLRRLRAGGVPVGLVTASRNARTVLAAAGLDGVFDVVVDGGKADDLRLPGKPDPAMFLRAADELGVVPARAAVVEDAVSGVQAARRGGFGLVVGVDRAGERELLEAAGADVVLTDVSELDLGALRTDPWTMTFEGFDPAHEPHRESLTTLGNGYLGTRGAAPERAADGVHYPGTYLAGVYNRLVSDVHGRQVEDEHLVNAPNWLPLDLRIDSGPWWSAGGLTTVSERRELDLRRALLTRHVVLTDGADRHLRVTQRRIVSMARPHLACLETTLETDGWDGAVSVASGIDAGVRNRNVAEYAALADRHLRTALTRRVDDATVLVEVETTQSHVRIATAARTTVTGTVAAPPLLERRGDLHLLRFELQLTAGHPVTVDKTVAVFTSRDAAVSAPELAAVEELERFPDGLAQALVGHEAAWAALWDRFAVELQTDRQTQLELNLHVVHLLQSVSEHTA
;
A
#
# COMPACT_ATOMS: atom_id res chain seq x y z
N MET A 1 -44.49 11.16 20.36
CA MET A 1 -43.12 11.48 20.80
C MET A 1 -42.25 10.29 20.43
N THR A 2 -41.65 10.36 19.25
CA THR A 2 -40.88 9.29 18.61
C THR A 2 -39.46 9.81 18.44
N HIS A 3 -38.55 9.36 19.30
CA HIS A 3 -37.12 9.64 19.15
C HIS A 3 -36.55 8.63 18.14
N SER A 4 -36.24 9.15 16.94
CA SER A 4 -35.50 8.45 15.91
C SER A 4 -34.03 8.41 16.30
N ALA A 5 -33.48 7.20 16.42
CA ALA A 5 -32.05 6.97 16.62
C ALA A 5 -31.31 7.17 15.29
N HIS A 6 -30.33 8.08 15.27
CA HIS A 6 -29.38 8.17 14.17
C HIS A 6 -28.45 6.95 14.17
N PRO A 7 -28.15 6.36 13.01
CA PRO A 7 -27.13 5.33 12.90
C PRO A 7 -25.75 6.00 13.11
N GLY A 8 -25.00 5.49 14.07
CA GLY A 8 -23.66 5.96 14.41
C GLY A 8 -22.72 5.86 13.22
N ARG A 9 -21.84 6.86 13.10
CA ARG A 9 -20.67 6.83 12.20
C ARG A 9 -19.86 5.55 12.47
N PRO A 10 -19.34 4.87 11.44
CA PRO A 10 -18.35 3.81 11.65
C PRO A 10 -17.16 4.42 12.41
N HIS A 11 -16.84 3.85 13.57
CA HIS A 11 -15.59 4.13 14.26
C HIS A 11 -14.46 3.84 13.27
N ALA A 12 -13.68 4.87 12.92
CA ALA A 12 -12.45 4.67 12.18
C ALA A 12 -11.59 3.68 12.97
N ALA A 13 -11.37 2.49 12.41
CA ALA A 13 -10.31 1.61 12.88
C ALA A 13 -9.04 2.47 12.97
N ALA A 14 -8.43 2.53 14.15
CA ALA A 14 -7.19 3.28 14.33
C ALA A 14 -6.19 2.75 13.30
N ALA A 15 -5.86 3.60 12.32
CA ALA A 15 -4.88 3.26 11.30
C ALA A 15 -3.56 3.09 12.03
N ALA A 16 -3.01 1.87 12.04
CA ALA A 16 -1.69 1.65 12.62
C ALA A 16 -0.69 2.58 11.92
N THR A 17 0.07 3.34 12.72
CA THR A 17 0.90 4.46 12.29
C THR A 17 1.91 4.01 11.23
N PRO A 18 2.09 4.75 10.12
CA PRO A 18 3.09 4.40 9.11
C PRO A 18 4.52 4.47 9.70
N PRO A 19 5.49 3.77 9.10
CA PRO A 19 6.87 3.75 9.59
C PRO A 19 7.53 5.14 9.60
N GLN A 20 7.12 6.04 8.69
CA GLN A 20 7.59 7.43 8.67
C GLN A 20 6.79 8.31 9.64
N ALA A 21 7.52 9.05 10.45
CA ALA A 21 6.98 9.98 11.44
C ALA A 21 6.56 11.34 10.85
N ALA A 22 6.94 11.65 9.61
CA ALA A 22 6.47 12.84 8.88
C ALA A 22 6.69 12.68 7.37
N VAL A 23 5.99 13.50 6.58
CA VAL A 23 6.19 13.61 5.12
C VAL A 23 6.41 15.06 4.72
N ILE A 24 7.48 15.33 3.98
CA ILE A 24 7.83 16.66 3.51
C ILE A 24 7.67 16.70 1.99
N PHE A 25 6.88 17.64 1.50
CA PHE A 25 6.56 17.79 0.08
C PHE A 25 7.32 18.97 -0.51
N ASP A 26 7.77 18.83 -1.75
CA ASP A 26 7.94 20.02 -2.58
C ASP A 26 6.59 20.62 -2.98
N LEU A 27 6.60 21.86 -3.45
CA LEU A 27 5.40 22.54 -3.93
C LEU A 27 5.19 22.29 -5.43
N ASP A 28 6.17 22.64 -6.25
CA ASP A 28 6.03 22.70 -7.69
C ASP A 28 6.18 21.29 -8.27
N GLY A 29 5.26 20.87 -9.14
CA GLY A 29 5.26 19.52 -9.74
C GLY A 29 4.85 18.37 -8.78
N VAL A 30 4.87 18.60 -7.46
CA VAL A 30 4.38 17.66 -6.45
C VAL A 30 2.98 18.02 -5.97
N VAL A 31 2.77 19.22 -5.44
CA VAL A 31 1.46 19.68 -4.93
C VAL A 31 0.70 20.43 -6.03
N THR A 32 1.39 21.28 -6.79
CA THR A 32 0.80 22.12 -7.84
C THR A 32 1.40 21.87 -9.21
N ASP A 33 0.55 21.91 -10.25
CA ASP A 33 0.94 21.79 -11.66
C ASP A 33 1.48 23.15 -12.19
N THR A 34 2.56 23.62 -11.57
CA THR A 34 3.16 24.95 -11.80
C THR A 34 4.50 24.89 -12.52
N ALA A 35 5.09 23.70 -12.68
CA ALA A 35 6.35 23.50 -13.39
C ALA A 35 6.30 24.03 -14.83
N ALA A 36 5.21 23.77 -15.55
CA ALA A 36 5.00 24.28 -16.91
C ALA A 36 4.91 25.82 -16.97
N LEU A 37 4.29 26.45 -15.95
CA LEU A 37 4.25 27.91 -15.83
C LEU A 37 5.63 28.48 -15.55
N HIS A 38 6.43 27.81 -14.71
CA HIS A 38 7.81 28.20 -14.46
C HIS A 38 8.69 28.06 -15.71
N ALA A 39 8.60 26.96 -16.44
CA ALA A 39 9.33 26.77 -17.70
C ALA A 39 8.99 27.88 -18.72
N THR A 40 7.70 28.23 -18.83
CA THR A 40 7.24 29.32 -19.69
C THR A 40 7.79 30.68 -19.25
N ALA A 41 7.78 30.97 -17.95
CA ALA A 41 8.31 32.22 -17.40
C ALA A 41 9.82 32.36 -17.62
N TRP A 42 10.57 31.27 -17.41
CA TRP A 42 12.01 31.24 -17.67
C TRP A 42 12.35 31.42 -19.13
N LYS A 43 11.63 30.72 -20.02
CA LYS A 43 11.83 30.86 -21.46
C LYS A 43 11.62 32.31 -21.90
N ARG A 44 10.52 32.93 -21.48
CA ARG A 44 10.23 34.33 -21.81
C ARG A 44 11.34 35.26 -21.29
N LEU A 45 11.75 35.11 -20.03
CA LEU A 45 12.83 35.91 -19.44
C LEU A 45 14.13 35.77 -20.24
N PHE A 46 14.58 34.55 -20.50
CA PHE A 46 15.88 34.32 -21.11
C PHE A 46 15.89 34.66 -22.60
N ASP A 47 14.80 34.43 -23.33
CA ASP A 47 14.70 34.88 -24.72
C ASP A 47 14.73 36.42 -24.80
N GLU A 48 14.08 37.12 -23.86
CA GLU A 48 14.17 38.59 -23.70
C GLU A 48 15.62 39.02 -23.37
N ALA A 49 16.26 38.38 -22.38
CA ALA A 49 17.61 38.74 -21.94
C ALA A 49 18.70 38.46 -22.98
N LEU A 50 18.63 37.32 -23.68
CA LEU A 50 19.60 36.94 -24.72
C LEU A 50 19.49 37.82 -25.98
N SER A 51 18.32 38.42 -26.21
CA SER A 51 18.09 39.38 -27.30
C SER A 51 18.52 40.81 -26.95
N ASP A 52 18.90 41.08 -25.70
CA ASP A 52 19.31 42.41 -25.25
C ASP A 52 20.64 42.82 -25.91
N PRO A 53 20.78 44.07 -26.41
CA PRO A 53 22.01 44.55 -27.05
C PRO A 53 23.29 44.37 -26.21
N ARG A 54 23.16 44.32 -24.88
CA ARG A 54 24.29 44.07 -23.96
C ARG A 54 24.85 42.65 -24.06
N LEU A 55 24.10 41.70 -24.63
CA LEU A 55 24.49 40.30 -24.84
C LEU A 55 24.41 39.86 -26.32
N ALA A 56 23.72 40.63 -27.17
CA ALA A 56 23.36 40.29 -28.55
C ALA A 56 24.54 40.13 -29.53
N ASP A 57 25.73 40.66 -29.21
CA ASP A 57 26.95 40.46 -30.02
C ASP A 57 27.46 39.00 -30.03
N ARG A 58 26.76 38.10 -29.34
CA ARG A 58 27.07 36.67 -29.26
C ARG A 58 25.92 35.88 -29.89
N HIS A 59 26.21 34.99 -30.83
CA HIS A 59 25.23 34.02 -31.36
C HIS A 59 24.90 32.95 -30.30
N LEU A 60 24.17 33.35 -29.25
CA LEU A 60 23.78 32.47 -28.15
C LEU A 60 22.56 31.65 -28.55
N ARG A 61 22.62 30.34 -28.28
CA ARG A 61 21.46 29.47 -28.43
C ARG A 61 20.35 29.91 -27.47
N PRO A 62 19.08 30.05 -27.93
CA PRO A 62 17.94 30.35 -27.08
C PRO A 62 17.80 29.39 -25.90
N PHE A 63 16.97 29.76 -24.94
CA PHE A 63 16.63 28.87 -23.83
C PHE A 63 15.71 27.75 -24.31
N ASP A 64 16.18 26.52 -24.12
CA ASP A 64 15.38 25.31 -24.31
C ASP A 64 14.50 25.07 -23.06
N PRO A 65 13.16 25.16 -23.19
CA PRO A 65 12.25 25.03 -22.04
C PRO A 65 12.24 23.63 -21.43
N VAL A 66 12.90 22.66 -22.05
CA VAL A 66 13.03 21.28 -21.57
C VAL A 66 14.45 21.05 -21.05
N GLU A 67 15.46 21.10 -21.92
CA GLU A 67 16.83 20.74 -21.53
C GLU A 67 17.50 21.77 -20.60
N ASP A 68 17.44 23.05 -20.96
CA ASP A 68 18.09 24.10 -20.16
C ASP A 68 17.34 24.33 -18.85
N TYR A 69 16.00 24.18 -18.87
CA TYR A 69 15.18 24.26 -17.67
C TYR A 69 15.68 23.28 -16.60
N ARG A 70 15.74 22.01 -16.95
CA ARG A 70 16.19 20.93 -16.06
C ARG A 70 17.61 21.14 -15.55
N ARG A 71 18.55 21.47 -16.45
CA ARG A 71 19.97 21.53 -16.11
C ARG A 71 20.33 22.74 -15.25
N HIS A 72 19.64 23.86 -15.44
CA HIS A 72 20.12 25.14 -14.93
C HIS A 72 19.20 25.80 -13.92
N VAL A 73 17.87 25.57 -13.96
CA VAL A 73 16.93 26.33 -13.11
C VAL A 73 15.97 25.48 -12.29
N ASP A 74 15.69 24.25 -12.70
CA ASP A 74 14.69 23.41 -12.04
C ASP A 74 15.09 23.09 -10.59
N GLY A 75 14.12 23.22 -9.68
CA GLY A 75 14.31 23.09 -8.23
C GLY A 75 15.25 24.12 -7.56
N ARG A 76 15.82 25.09 -8.28
CA ARG A 76 16.77 26.08 -7.73
C ARG A 76 16.11 27.41 -7.38
N SER A 77 16.81 28.22 -6.57
CA SER A 77 16.43 29.62 -6.39
C SER A 77 16.45 30.38 -7.72
N ARG A 78 15.70 31.48 -7.81
CA ARG A 78 15.65 32.27 -9.05
C ARG A 78 17.01 32.89 -9.38
N GLU A 79 17.70 33.38 -8.37
CA GLU A 79 19.01 33.98 -8.50
C GLU A 79 20.05 32.95 -8.97
N ASP A 80 20.05 31.76 -8.37
CA ASP A 80 20.94 30.67 -8.79
C ASP A 80 20.62 30.17 -10.19
N GLY A 81 19.33 30.11 -10.56
CA GLY A 81 18.89 29.73 -11.90
C GLY A 81 19.37 30.71 -12.99
N VAL A 82 19.22 32.02 -12.74
CA VAL A 82 19.76 33.07 -13.64
C VAL A 82 21.27 32.94 -13.78
N ALA A 83 21.99 32.84 -12.66
CA ALA A 83 23.45 32.75 -12.66
C ALA A 83 23.94 31.49 -13.39
N ALA A 84 23.34 30.33 -13.11
CA ALA A 84 23.72 29.05 -13.70
C ALA A 84 23.47 29.00 -15.21
N PHE A 85 22.32 29.49 -15.69
CA PHE A 85 22.01 29.52 -17.12
C PHE A 85 22.93 30.48 -17.89
N LEU A 86 23.14 31.70 -17.39
CA LEU A 86 24.01 32.66 -18.06
C LEU A 86 25.46 32.16 -18.11
N ALA A 87 25.94 31.55 -17.02
CA ALA A 87 27.25 30.92 -17.00
C ALA A 87 27.38 29.81 -18.05
N SER A 88 26.32 29.02 -18.29
CA SER A 88 26.32 27.98 -19.34
C SER A 88 26.36 28.56 -20.77
N ARG A 89 26.08 29.86 -20.91
CA ARG A 89 26.21 30.64 -22.14
C ARG A 89 27.49 31.49 -22.18
N GLY A 90 28.41 31.29 -21.23
CA GLY A 90 29.68 32.01 -21.14
C GLY A 90 29.50 33.50 -20.80
N THR A 91 28.38 33.86 -20.20
CA THR A 91 28.05 35.23 -19.77
C THR A 91 27.82 35.27 -18.26
N SER A 92 27.90 36.46 -17.68
CA SER A 92 27.63 36.67 -16.26
C SER A 92 27.08 38.07 -16.06
N LEU A 93 26.17 38.22 -15.10
CA LEU A 93 25.68 39.51 -14.64
C LEU A 93 26.21 39.82 -13.25
N PRO A 94 26.32 41.10 -12.88
CA PRO A 94 26.57 41.45 -11.48
C PRO A 94 25.44 40.88 -10.60
N PRO A 95 25.74 40.46 -9.35
CA PRO A 95 24.72 39.89 -8.44
C PRO A 95 23.52 40.82 -8.21
N GLY A 96 23.73 42.13 -8.16
CA GLY A 96 22.69 43.13 -7.89
C GLY A 96 22.51 43.46 -6.40
N GLN A 97 21.71 44.49 -6.12
CA GLN A 97 21.35 44.94 -4.77
C GLN A 97 19.96 44.43 -4.36
N ALA A 98 19.65 44.45 -3.07
CA ALA A 98 18.39 43.90 -2.54
C ALA A 98 17.14 44.66 -3.03
N ASP A 99 17.28 45.93 -3.39
CA ASP A 99 16.27 46.83 -3.92
C ASP A 99 16.21 46.88 -5.46
N ASP A 100 16.99 46.04 -6.15
CA ASP A 100 16.95 45.92 -7.60
C ASP A 100 15.55 45.46 -8.06
N GLY A 101 14.85 46.35 -8.77
CA GLY A 101 13.57 46.06 -9.40
C GLY A 101 13.70 45.19 -10.68
N PRO A 102 12.58 44.80 -11.29
CA PRO A 102 12.56 43.93 -12.47
C PRO A 102 13.25 44.50 -13.72
N ASP A 103 13.56 45.80 -13.74
CA ASP A 103 14.24 46.46 -14.86
C ASP A 103 15.77 46.56 -14.66
N ALA A 104 16.28 46.15 -13.49
CA ALA A 104 17.70 46.21 -13.18
C ALA A 104 18.50 45.14 -13.95
N TRP A 105 19.69 45.52 -14.44
CA TRP A 105 20.57 44.61 -15.19
C TRP A 105 21.52 43.84 -14.28
N SER A 106 20.93 42.99 -13.45
CA SER A 106 21.63 42.18 -12.47
C SER A 106 20.95 40.81 -12.33
N VAL A 107 21.61 39.87 -11.65
CA VAL A 107 21.01 38.57 -11.32
C VAL A 107 19.70 38.77 -10.54
N ARG A 108 19.70 39.66 -9.55
CA ARG A 108 18.50 40.01 -8.77
C ARG A 108 17.40 40.67 -9.61
N GLY A 109 17.75 41.58 -10.51
CA GLY A 109 16.78 42.22 -11.40
C GLY A 109 16.08 41.24 -12.34
N LEU A 110 16.84 40.33 -12.99
CA LEU A 110 16.27 39.27 -13.82
C LEU A 110 15.42 38.29 -12.99
N ALA A 111 15.86 37.95 -11.77
CA ALA A 111 15.08 37.12 -10.85
C ALA A 111 13.75 37.78 -10.42
N ALA A 112 13.73 39.11 -10.26
CA ALA A 112 12.51 39.89 -10.00
C ALA A 112 11.61 39.94 -11.25
N ARG A 113 12.19 40.14 -12.44
CA ARG A 113 11.47 40.11 -13.72
C ARG A 113 10.79 38.76 -13.98
N LYS A 114 11.50 37.65 -13.74
CA LYS A 114 10.93 36.30 -13.84
C LYS A 114 9.73 36.11 -12.92
N ASN A 115 9.79 36.66 -11.70
CA ASN A 115 8.70 36.57 -10.75
C ASN A 115 7.46 37.34 -11.22
N ALA A 116 7.65 38.54 -11.76
CA ALA A 116 6.56 39.31 -12.36
C ALA A 116 5.87 38.52 -13.49
N ILE A 117 6.66 37.97 -14.43
CA ILE A 117 6.13 37.13 -15.52
C ILE A 117 5.38 35.90 -14.98
N TYR A 118 5.92 35.24 -13.94
CA TYR A 118 5.26 34.09 -13.33
C TYR A 118 3.93 34.45 -12.69
N LEU A 119 3.87 35.55 -11.93
CA LEU A 119 2.63 36.00 -11.29
C LEU A 119 1.56 36.40 -12.32
N GLU A 120 1.97 37.03 -13.44
CA GLU A 120 1.08 37.28 -14.58
C GLU A 120 0.52 35.98 -15.16
N LEU A 121 1.40 35.00 -15.46
CA LEU A 121 0.98 33.71 -15.99
C LEU A 121 0.07 32.93 -15.05
N LEU A 122 0.32 33.00 -13.74
CA LEU A 122 -0.50 32.37 -12.72
C LEU A 122 -1.89 33.01 -12.63
N ALA A 123 -1.98 34.34 -12.71
CA ALA A 123 -3.24 35.06 -12.71
C ALA A 123 -4.07 34.76 -13.98
N ASP A 124 -3.42 34.67 -15.14
CA ASP A 124 -4.09 34.44 -16.43
C ASP A 124 -4.54 32.99 -16.61
N ARG A 125 -3.71 32.01 -16.23
CA ARG A 125 -3.96 30.57 -16.50
C ARG A 125 -4.57 29.82 -15.33
N GLY A 126 -4.54 30.40 -14.14
CA GLY A 126 -5.00 29.77 -12.91
C GLY A 126 -4.05 28.70 -12.36
N LEU A 127 -4.37 28.21 -11.17
CA LEU A 127 -3.61 27.18 -10.46
C LEU A 127 -4.35 25.85 -10.50
N ARG A 128 -3.62 24.75 -10.73
CA ARG A 128 -4.12 23.39 -10.61
C ARG A 128 -3.33 22.64 -9.55
N VAL A 129 -4.03 21.90 -8.70
CA VAL A 129 -3.43 20.97 -7.72
C VAL A 129 -3.50 19.55 -8.25
N PHE A 130 -2.55 18.71 -7.84
CA PHE A 130 -2.60 17.28 -8.15
C PHE A 130 -3.58 16.57 -7.20
N PRO A 131 -4.65 15.93 -7.71
CA PRO A 131 -5.63 15.26 -6.86
C PRO A 131 -5.01 14.18 -5.96
N GLY A 132 -4.09 13.37 -6.49
CA GLY A 132 -3.40 12.32 -5.73
C GLY A 132 -2.63 12.88 -4.53
N THR A 133 -1.99 14.05 -4.67
CA THR A 133 -1.28 14.72 -3.57
C THR A 133 -2.25 15.24 -2.51
N VAL A 134 -3.38 15.81 -2.93
CA VAL A 134 -4.43 16.26 -1.99
C VAL A 134 -5.00 15.08 -1.20
N ASP A 135 -5.24 13.94 -1.85
CA ASP A 135 -5.76 12.74 -1.19
C ASP A 135 -4.74 12.11 -0.24
N LEU A 136 -3.45 12.10 -0.60
CA LEU A 136 -2.39 11.72 0.31
C LEU A 136 -2.31 12.65 1.53
N LEU A 137 -2.35 13.98 1.34
CA LEU A 137 -2.34 14.96 2.44
C LEU A 137 -3.53 14.74 3.38
N ARG A 138 -4.73 14.47 2.86
CA ARG A 138 -5.91 14.14 3.69
C ARG A 138 -5.70 12.87 4.51
N ARG A 139 -5.15 11.82 3.91
CA ARG A 139 -4.87 10.55 4.60
C ARG A 139 -3.83 10.72 5.71
N LEU A 140 -2.74 11.43 5.42
CA LEU A 140 -1.70 11.74 6.39
C LEU A 140 -2.25 12.50 7.60
N ARG A 141 -3.05 13.54 7.36
CA ARG A 141 -3.68 14.32 8.44
C ARG A 141 -4.69 13.50 9.24
N ALA A 142 -5.48 12.65 8.59
CA ALA A 142 -6.40 11.75 9.28
C ALA A 142 -5.67 10.73 10.16
N GLY A 143 -4.48 10.28 9.74
CA GLY A 143 -3.57 9.43 10.51
C GLY A 143 -2.70 10.17 11.53
N GLY A 144 -2.84 11.49 11.67
CA GLY A 144 -2.05 12.29 12.60
C GLY A 144 -0.56 12.39 12.25
N VAL A 145 -0.19 12.15 10.99
CA VAL A 145 1.20 12.25 10.51
C VAL A 145 1.48 13.71 10.13
N PRO A 146 2.47 14.37 10.78
CA PRO A 146 2.87 15.73 10.45
C PRO A 146 3.34 15.87 8.99
N VAL A 147 2.97 16.98 8.35
CA VAL A 147 3.32 17.27 6.96
C VAL A 147 4.01 18.63 6.80
N GLY A 148 5.15 18.62 6.10
CA GLY A 148 5.93 19.82 5.79
C GLY A 148 5.88 20.18 4.31
N LEU A 149 6.07 21.45 3.99
CA LEU A 149 6.29 21.94 2.62
C LEU A 149 7.64 22.64 2.53
N VAL A 150 8.42 22.31 1.50
CA VAL A 150 9.68 22.97 1.15
C VAL A 150 9.58 23.49 -0.28
N THR A 151 9.99 24.72 -0.54
CA THR A 151 10.10 25.23 -1.92
C THR A 151 11.14 26.34 -2.00
N ALA A 152 11.89 26.41 -3.10
CA ALA A 152 12.79 27.54 -3.37
C ALA A 152 12.03 28.84 -3.72
N SER A 153 10.73 28.75 -4.00
CA SER A 153 9.88 29.88 -4.33
C SER A 153 9.58 30.75 -3.09
N ARG A 154 9.52 32.07 -3.29
CA ARG A 154 9.05 33.01 -2.24
C ARG A 154 7.52 33.19 -2.26
N ASN A 155 6.83 32.47 -3.14
CA ASN A 155 5.39 32.64 -3.37
C ASN A 155 4.54 31.56 -2.69
N ALA A 156 5.12 30.73 -1.80
CA ALA A 156 4.45 29.56 -1.21
C ALA A 156 3.08 29.90 -0.62
N ARG A 157 2.99 30.97 0.20
CA ARG A 157 1.72 31.41 0.79
C ARG A 157 0.66 31.77 -0.24
N THR A 158 1.03 32.53 -1.27
CA THR A 158 0.11 32.93 -2.35
C THR A 158 -0.40 31.72 -3.13
N VAL A 159 0.49 30.76 -3.43
CA VAL A 159 0.14 29.54 -4.15
C VAL A 159 -0.76 28.64 -3.30
N LEU A 160 -0.45 28.44 -2.02
CA LEU A 160 -1.28 27.64 -1.10
C LEU A 160 -2.67 28.24 -0.90
N ALA A 161 -2.78 29.55 -0.79
CA ALA A 161 -4.07 30.23 -0.68
C ALA A 161 -4.91 30.07 -1.95
N ALA A 162 -4.29 30.25 -3.12
CA ALA A 162 -4.96 30.02 -4.40
C ALA A 162 -5.36 28.53 -4.59
N ALA A 163 -4.61 27.60 -4.00
CA ALA A 163 -4.89 26.16 -4.04
C ALA A 163 -5.99 25.72 -3.04
N GLY A 164 -6.40 26.60 -2.11
CA GLY A 164 -7.26 26.23 -0.99
C GLY A 164 -6.60 25.26 -0.01
N LEU A 165 -5.27 25.31 0.10
CA LEU A 165 -4.46 24.45 0.98
C LEU A 165 -3.87 25.22 2.18
N ASP A 166 -4.45 26.38 2.51
CA ASP A 166 -4.08 27.13 3.71
C ASP A 166 -4.27 26.27 4.97
N GLY A 167 -3.25 26.23 5.82
CA GLY A 167 -3.28 25.47 7.08
C GLY A 167 -3.32 23.94 6.90
N VAL A 168 -2.98 23.44 5.70
CA VAL A 168 -2.79 22.00 5.47
C VAL A 168 -1.42 21.53 5.97
N PHE A 169 -0.39 22.35 5.79
CA PHE A 169 0.98 22.05 6.20
C PHE A 169 1.27 22.57 7.60
N ASP A 170 1.84 21.71 8.45
CA ASP A 170 2.25 22.05 9.81
C ASP A 170 3.49 22.96 9.79
N VAL A 171 4.37 22.75 8.82
CA VAL A 171 5.60 23.51 8.60
C VAL A 171 5.71 23.90 7.14
N VAL A 172 6.06 25.17 6.88
CA VAL A 172 6.41 25.67 5.54
C VAL A 172 7.80 26.31 5.60
N VAL A 173 8.71 25.83 4.75
CA VAL A 173 10.04 26.40 4.52
C VAL A 173 10.13 26.84 3.06
N ASP A 174 9.80 28.10 2.83
CA ASP A 174 9.84 28.73 1.52
C ASP A 174 11.15 29.51 1.29
N GLY A 175 11.33 30.06 0.09
CA GLY A 175 12.52 30.83 -0.26
C GLY A 175 12.71 32.10 0.58
N GLY A 176 11.63 32.68 1.12
CA GLY A 176 11.73 33.86 1.99
C GLY A 176 12.33 33.49 3.34
N LYS A 177 11.85 32.40 3.93
CA LYS A 177 12.40 31.83 5.16
C LYS A 177 13.83 31.32 4.97
N ALA A 178 14.14 30.74 3.82
CA ALA A 178 15.50 30.35 3.47
C ALA A 178 16.45 31.55 3.47
N ASP A 179 16.04 32.68 2.90
CA ASP A 179 16.84 33.92 2.92
C ASP A 179 17.04 34.45 4.34
N ASP A 180 15.98 34.54 5.14
CA ASP A 180 16.01 35.03 6.52
C ASP A 180 16.99 34.22 7.39
N LEU A 181 17.03 32.91 7.17
CA LEU A 181 17.88 31.96 7.90
C LEU A 181 19.21 31.67 7.18
N ARG A 182 19.46 32.26 6.02
CA ARG A 182 20.63 32.03 5.16
C ARG A 182 20.86 30.55 4.84
N LEU A 183 19.78 29.82 4.56
CA LEU A 183 19.85 28.42 4.16
C LEU A 183 20.25 28.33 2.68
N PRO A 184 21.26 27.52 2.34
CA PRO A 184 21.57 27.25 0.94
C PRO A 184 20.40 26.54 0.24
N GLY A 185 20.21 26.86 -1.04
CA GLY A 185 19.17 26.25 -1.86
C GLY A 185 19.53 24.83 -2.31
N LYS A 186 18.54 24.15 -2.89
CA LYS A 186 18.75 22.84 -3.52
C LYS A 186 19.88 22.93 -4.56
N PRO A 187 20.83 21.99 -4.56
CA PRO A 187 20.63 20.65 -4.06
C PRO A 187 21.25 20.43 -2.66
N ASP A 188 21.58 21.48 -1.92
CA ASP A 188 21.94 21.38 -0.50
C ASP A 188 20.71 20.94 0.34
N PRO A 189 20.86 20.05 1.35
CA PRO A 189 19.76 19.57 2.17
C PRO A 189 19.18 20.58 3.18
N ALA A 190 19.80 21.75 3.37
CA ALA A 190 19.49 22.65 4.50
C ALA A 190 18.00 23.00 4.67
N MET A 191 17.27 23.26 3.58
CA MET A 191 15.85 23.58 3.66
C MET A 191 15.00 22.39 4.14
N PHE A 192 15.28 21.18 3.63
CA PHE A 192 14.61 19.95 4.08
C PHE A 192 14.96 19.61 5.52
N LEU A 193 16.23 19.71 5.91
CA LEU A 193 16.66 19.48 7.29
C LEU A 193 15.99 20.47 8.25
N ARG A 194 15.82 21.73 7.83
CA ARG A 194 15.08 22.71 8.63
C ARG A 194 13.61 22.34 8.79
N ALA A 195 12.96 21.85 7.74
CA ALA A 195 11.58 21.39 7.83
C ALA A 195 11.44 20.20 8.80
N ALA A 196 12.35 19.23 8.73
CA ALA A 196 12.36 18.09 9.66
C ALA A 196 12.57 18.51 11.13
N ASP A 197 13.50 19.44 11.38
CA ASP A 197 13.77 20.03 12.69
C ASP A 197 12.52 20.72 13.28
N GLU A 198 11.82 21.55 12.49
CA GLU A 198 10.60 22.22 12.93
C GLU A 198 9.41 21.26 13.13
N LEU A 199 9.38 20.15 12.40
CA LEU A 199 8.42 19.06 12.62
C LEU A 199 8.78 18.19 13.83
N GLY A 200 9.96 18.36 14.43
CA GLY A 200 10.43 17.59 15.58
C GLY A 200 10.79 16.14 15.24
N VAL A 201 11.17 15.85 13.99
CA VAL A 201 11.50 14.50 13.52
C VAL A 201 12.95 14.41 13.06
N VAL A 202 13.57 13.25 13.28
CA VAL A 202 14.89 12.97 12.69
C VAL A 202 14.74 12.66 11.19
N PRO A 203 15.68 13.09 10.32
CA PRO A 203 15.56 12.88 8.86
C PRO A 203 15.33 11.42 8.46
N ALA A 204 16.01 10.47 9.11
CA ALA A 204 15.86 9.04 8.87
C ALA A 204 14.44 8.49 9.14
N ARG A 205 13.57 9.25 9.80
CA ARG A 205 12.16 8.91 10.04
C ARG A 205 11.19 9.78 9.23
N ALA A 206 11.66 10.59 8.29
CA ALA A 206 10.82 11.40 7.43
C ALA A 206 10.94 10.95 5.97
N ALA A 207 9.82 11.03 5.24
CA ALA A 207 9.80 10.90 3.78
C ALA A 207 9.89 12.28 3.12
N VAL A 208 10.57 12.37 1.97
CA VAL A 208 10.54 13.55 1.09
C VAL A 208 9.92 13.17 -0.24
N VAL A 209 8.95 13.96 -0.72
CA VAL A 209 8.34 13.80 -2.04
C VAL A 209 8.78 14.96 -2.92
N GLU A 210 9.43 14.66 -4.04
CA GLU A 210 10.02 15.65 -4.94
C GLU A 210 9.91 15.25 -6.42
N ASP A 211 9.81 16.22 -7.33
CA ASP A 211 9.79 15.99 -8.79
C ASP A 211 11.12 16.36 -9.48
N ALA A 212 11.94 17.25 -8.89
CA ALA A 212 13.20 17.69 -9.47
C ALA A 212 14.44 16.92 -8.98
N VAL A 213 15.36 16.62 -9.91
CA VAL A 213 16.66 15.97 -9.64
C VAL A 213 17.44 16.64 -8.50
N SER A 214 17.47 17.98 -8.47
CA SER A 214 18.18 18.72 -7.41
C SER A 214 17.59 18.51 -6.03
N GLY A 215 16.26 18.39 -5.92
CA GLY A 215 15.61 18.15 -4.63
C GLY A 215 15.73 16.70 -4.18
N VAL A 216 15.67 15.74 -5.11
CA VAL A 216 15.96 14.32 -4.80
C VAL A 216 17.38 14.17 -4.25
N GLN A 217 18.37 14.81 -4.90
CA GLN A 217 19.74 14.82 -4.41
C GLN A 217 19.87 15.50 -3.03
N ALA A 218 19.11 16.56 -2.78
CA ALA A 218 19.09 17.24 -1.48
C ALA A 218 18.51 16.32 -0.40
N ALA A 219 17.37 15.69 -0.64
CA ALA A 219 16.77 14.72 0.28
C ALA A 219 17.72 13.54 0.55
N ARG A 220 18.35 12.99 -0.50
CA ARG A 220 19.33 11.90 -0.34
C ARG A 220 20.53 12.32 0.51
N ARG A 221 21.09 13.51 0.27
CA ARG A 221 22.19 14.06 1.09
C ARG A 221 21.79 14.36 2.52
N GLY A 222 20.53 14.72 2.76
CA GLY A 222 19.98 14.96 4.09
C GLY A 222 19.80 13.69 4.92
N GLY A 223 19.98 12.50 4.33
CA GLY A 223 19.80 11.23 5.04
C GLY A 223 18.33 10.95 5.40
N PHE A 224 17.41 11.40 4.55
CA PHE A 224 15.98 11.12 4.72
C PHE A 224 15.69 9.63 4.55
N GLY A 225 14.75 9.11 5.34
CA GLY A 225 14.46 7.67 5.42
C GLY A 225 13.77 7.10 4.19
N LEU A 226 13.08 7.96 3.43
CA LEU A 226 12.46 7.63 2.15
C LEU A 226 12.49 8.86 1.23
N VAL A 227 13.07 8.71 0.03
CA VAL A 227 13.09 9.75 -1.00
C VAL A 227 12.21 9.29 -2.17
N VAL A 228 11.10 9.98 -2.38
CA VAL A 228 10.13 9.69 -3.45
C VAL A 228 10.32 10.69 -4.57
N GLY A 229 10.69 10.19 -5.75
CA GLY A 229 10.67 10.95 -7.00
C GLY A 229 9.29 10.89 -7.65
N VAL A 230 8.76 12.01 -8.15
CA VAL A 230 7.53 12.06 -8.94
C VAL A 230 7.88 12.31 -10.40
N ASP A 231 7.72 11.30 -11.24
CA ASP A 231 8.02 11.38 -12.66
C ASP A 231 6.90 12.10 -13.43
N ARG A 232 7.04 13.41 -13.59
CA ARG A 232 6.13 14.25 -14.39
C ARG A 232 6.50 14.34 -15.85
N ALA A 233 7.69 13.87 -16.25
CA ALA A 233 8.30 14.19 -17.53
C ALA A 233 8.82 12.97 -18.32
N GLY A 234 8.61 11.75 -17.82
CA GLY A 234 9.14 10.51 -18.40
C GLY A 234 10.62 10.30 -18.10
N GLU A 235 11.09 10.72 -16.93
CA GLU A 235 12.49 10.83 -16.52
C GLU A 235 12.86 9.96 -15.32
N ARG A 236 12.14 8.86 -15.10
CA ARG A 236 12.40 7.90 -14.00
C ARG A 236 13.88 7.61 -13.75
N GLU A 237 14.62 7.24 -14.80
CA GLU A 237 16.05 6.87 -14.69
C GLU A 237 16.91 7.98 -14.07
N LEU A 238 16.58 9.25 -14.33
CA LEU A 238 17.32 10.40 -13.78
C LEU A 238 17.03 10.61 -12.30
N LEU A 239 15.77 10.41 -11.87
CA LEU A 239 15.38 10.51 -10.47
C LEU A 239 15.97 9.35 -9.64
N GLU A 240 16.00 8.15 -10.19
CA GLU A 240 16.68 6.99 -9.59
C GLU A 240 18.19 7.26 -9.45
N ALA A 241 18.84 7.71 -10.53
CA ALA A 241 20.27 8.07 -10.50
C ALA A 241 20.59 9.23 -9.52
N ALA A 242 19.62 10.10 -9.26
CA ALA A 242 19.72 11.18 -8.28
C ALA A 242 19.63 10.70 -6.82
N GLY A 243 19.18 9.46 -6.60
CA GLY A 243 19.07 8.81 -5.30
C GLY A 243 17.66 8.75 -4.73
N ALA A 244 16.63 8.78 -5.58
CA ALA A 244 15.27 8.41 -5.17
C ALA A 244 15.22 6.92 -4.83
N ASP A 245 14.56 6.57 -3.72
CA ASP A 245 14.31 5.19 -3.34
C ASP A 245 13.12 4.62 -4.13
N VAL A 246 12.14 5.46 -4.47
CA VAL A 246 10.98 5.08 -5.30
C VAL A 246 10.67 6.21 -6.27
N VAL A 247 10.31 5.86 -7.52
CA VAL A 247 9.83 6.83 -8.51
C VAL A 247 8.43 6.48 -9.00
N LEU A 248 7.50 7.42 -8.78
CA LEU A 248 6.07 7.25 -9.04
C LEU A 248 5.60 8.20 -10.16
N THR A 249 4.63 7.76 -10.94
CA THR A 249 3.92 8.66 -11.88
C THR A 249 2.89 9.52 -11.17
N ASP A 250 2.24 8.97 -10.15
CA ASP A 250 1.33 9.69 -9.27
C ASP A 250 1.61 9.34 -7.80
N VAL A 251 1.63 10.36 -6.92
CA VAL A 251 1.92 10.16 -5.50
C VAL A 251 0.82 9.38 -4.76
N SER A 252 -0.37 9.23 -5.34
CA SER A 252 -1.41 8.37 -4.79
C SER A 252 -1.00 6.90 -4.71
N GLU A 253 -0.04 6.47 -5.54
CA GLU A 253 0.57 5.14 -5.54
C GLU A 253 1.52 4.90 -4.33
N LEU A 254 1.84 5.95 -3.57
CA LEU A 254 2.78 5.86 -2.45
C LEU A 254 2.14 5.15 -1.26
N ASP A 255 2.51 3.89 -1.07
CA ASP A 255 2.26 3.15 0.16
C ASP A 255 3.37 3.42 1.18
N LEU A 256 3.11 4.31 2.13
CA LEU A 256 4.07 4.67 3.18
C LEU A 256 4.40 3.50 4.12
N GLY A 257 3.49 2.53 4.24
CA GLY A 257 3.73 1.33 5.03
C GLY A 257 4.64 0.32 4.35
N ALA A 258 4.88 0.42 3.05
CA ALA A 258 5.71 -0.53 2.33
C ALA A 258 7.21 -0.33 2.67
N LEU A 259 7.84 -1.38 3.18
CA LEU A 259 9.27 -1.43 3.48
C LEU A 259 9.98 -2.37 2.50
N ARG A 260 11.01 -1.86 1.82
CA ARG A 260 11.78 -2.57 0.78
C ARG A 260 13.25 -2.76 1.19
N THR A 261 13.46 -3.32 2.38
CA THR A 261 14.80 -3.40 3.00
C THR A 261 15.52 -4.72 2.75
N ASP A 262 14.80 -5.76 2.36
CA ASP A 262 15.29 -7.12 2.14
C ASP A 262 14.86 -7.62 0.74
N PRO A 263 15.76 -8.23 -0.06
CA PRO A 263 15.44 -8.73 -1.41
C PRO A 263 14.48 -9.92 -1.45
N TRP A 264 14.18 -10.55 -0.31
CA TRP A 264 13.37 -11.75 -0.19
C TRP A 264 12.13 -11.59 0.70
N THR A 265 11.97 -10.44 1.33
CA THR A 265 10.83 -10.17 2.21
C THR A 265 10.14 -8.91 1.78
N MET A 266 8.86 -9.04 1.40
CA MET A 266 7.99 -7.88 1.22
C MET A 266 7.31 -7.56 2.54
N THR A 267 7.52 -6.36 3.04
CA THR A 267 7.01 -5.93 4.34
C THR A 267 6.05 -4.76 4.18
N PHE A 268 4.93 -4.82 4.91
CA PHE A 268 4.02 -3.69 5.10
C PHE A 268 3.83 -3.43 6.59
N GLU A 269 3.94 -2.18 7.00
CA GLU A 269 3.60 -1.71 8.34
C GLU A 269 2.38 -0.79 8.29
N GLY A 270 1.60 -0.82 9.36
CA GLY A 270 0.41 -0.01 9.48
C GLY A 270 -0.75 -0.49 8.61
N PHE A 271 -1.84 0.28 8.63
CA PHE A 271 -3.03 0.04 7.82
C PHE A 271 -3.36 1.28 7.00
N ASP A 272 -3.47 1.11 5.67
CA ASP A 272 -3.90 2.16 4.75
C ASP A 272 -5.04 1.61 3.87
N PRO A 273 -6.29 2.02 4.12
CA PRO A 273 -7.44 1.56 3.34
C PRO A 273 -7.30 1.75 1.84
N ALA A 274 -6.57 2.77 1.38
CA ALA A 274 -6.40 3.03 -0.05
C ALA A 274 -5.46 2.00 -0.71
N HIS A 275 -4.51 1.46 0.04
CA HIS A 275 -3.52 0.50 -0.47
C HIS A 275 -3.81 -0.94 -0.08
N GLU A 276 -4.70 -1.19 0.87
CA GLU A 276 -5.02 -2.54 1.32
C GLU A 276 -5.46 -3.49 0.19
N PRO A 277 -6.32 -3.10 -0.77
CA PRO A 277 -6.64 -3.96 -1.91
C PRO A 277 -5.40 -4.40 -2.71
N HIS A 278 -4.41 -3.49 -2.86
CA HIS A 278 -3.15 -3.78 -3.54
C HIS A 278 -2.26 -4.69 -2.70
N ARG A 279 -2.11 -4.41 -1.40
CA ARG A 279 -1.37 -5.26 -0.45
C ARG A 279 -1.91 -6.69 -0.43
N GLU A 280 -3.24 -6.86 -0.38
CA GLU A 280 -3.88 -8.17 -0.46
C GLU A 280 -3.57 -8.90 -1.78
N SER A 281 -3.44 -8.16 -2.88
CA SER A 281 -3.06 -8.74 -4.17
C SER A 281 -1.61 -9.19 -4.17
N LEU A 282 -0.68 -8.31 -3.75
CA LEU A 282 0.75 -8.60 -3.68
C LEU A 282 1.09 -9.75 -2.71
N THR A 283 0.30 -9.92 -1.65
CA THR A 283 0.47 -10.97 -0.64
C THR A 283 -0.40 -12.20 -0.87
N THR A 284 -0.88 -12.40 -2.09
CA THR A 284 -1.58 -13.62 -2.52
C THR A 284 -0.64 -14.81 -2.42
N LEU A 285 -1.14 -15.91 -1.84
CA LEU A 285 -0.45 -17.20 -1.79
C LEU A 285 -1.14 -18.18 -2.75
N GLY A 286 -0.37 -19.00 -3.44
CA GLY A 286 -0.92 -19.98 -4.36
C GLY A 286 0.04 -21.10 -4.72
N ASN A 287 -0.50 -22.12 -5.38
CA ASN A 287 0.24 -23.31 -5.78
C ASN A 287 -0.19 -23.85 -7.15
N GLY A 288 -0.76 -23.03 -8.03
CA GLY A 288 -1.25 -23.41 -9.36
C GLY A 288 -2.62 -24.11 -9.38
N TYR A 289 -3.01 -24.78 -8.30
CA TYR A 289 -4.36 -25.33 -8.13
C TYR A 289 -5.28 -24.37 -7.35
N LEU A 290 -4.78 -23.87 -6.21
CA LEU A 290 -5.46 -22.99 -5.27
C LEU A 290 -4.69 -21.67 -5.18
N GLY A 291 -5.41 -20.55 -5.20
CA GLY A 291 -4.89 -19.22 -4.91
C GLY A 291 -5.76 -18.53 -3.87
N THR A 292 -5.17 -17.95 -2.83
CA THR A 292 -5.88 -17.19 -1.79
C THR A 292 -5.23 -15.83 -1.61
N ARG A 293 -6.03 -14.77 -1.76
CA ARG A 293 -5.58 -13.38 -1.57
C ARG A 293 -5.02 -13.15 -0.17
N GLY A 294 -4.16 -12.16 -0.08
CA GLY A 294 -3.52 -11.63 1.10
C GLY A 294 -4.44 -11.05 2.21
N ALA A 295 -5.76 -11.27 2.14
CA ALA A 295 -6.75 -10.70 3.06
C ALA A 295 -6.57 -11.15 4.51
N ALA A 296 -6.96 -10.30 5.46
CA ALA A 296 -6.89 -10.58 6.88
C ALA A 296 -7.98 -11.61 7.31
N PRO A 297 -7.67 -12.62 8.14
CA PRO A 297 -8.61 -13.68 8.53
C PRO A 297 -9.90 -13.22 9.22
N GLU A 298 -9.86 -12.09 9.91
CA GLU A 298 -10.99 -11.51 10.62
C GLU A 298 -11.89 -10.64 9.74
N ARG A 299 -11.52 -10.39 8.48
CA ARG A 299 -12.23 -9.45 7.59
C ARG A 299 -13.09 -10.16 6.55
N ALA A 300 -14.30 -9.63 6.38
CA ALA A 300 -15.16 -9.94 5.26
C ALA A 300 -14.94 -8.94 4.12
N ALA A 301 -15.55 -9.17 2.96
CA ALA A 301 -15.53 -8.19 1.87
C ALA A 301 -16.35 -6.94 2.25
N ASP A 302 -15.67 -5.81 2.50
CA ASP A 302 -16.24 -4.59 3.07
C ASP A 302 -15.93 -3.31 2.29
N GLY A 303 -15.37 -3.45 1.08
CA GLY A 303 -14.99 -2.34 0.20
C GLY A 303 -13.54 -1.88 0.38
N VAL A 304 -12.88 -2.28 1.47
CA VAL A 304 -11.43 -2.13 1.66
C VAL A 304 -10.76 -3.50 1.52
N HIS A 305 -11.29 -4.48 2.24
CA HIS A 305 -10.84 -5.87 2.17
C HIS A 305 -11.62 -6.63 1.12
N TYR A 306 -10.94 -7.55 0.43
CA TYR A 306 -11.56 -8.48 -0.51
C TYR A 306 -10.92 -9.87 -0.35
N PRO A 307 -11.39 -10.70 0.60
CA PRO A 307 -10.99 -12.10 0.66
C PRO A 307 -11.45 -12.81 -0.61
N GLY A 308 -10.48 -13.37 -1.33
CA GLY A 308 -10.69 -14.09 -2.58
C GLY A 308 -9.94 -15.41 -2.55
N THR A 309 -10.66 -16.50 -2.79
CA THR A 309 -10.09 -17.84 -2.99
C THR A 309 -10.46 -18.31 -4.38
N TYR A 310 -9.50 -18.74 -5.17
CA TYR A 310 -9.71 -19.15 -6.56
C TYR A 310 -9.13 -20.54 -6.79
N LEU A 311 -9.82 -21.32 -7.60
CA LEU A 311 -9.46 -22.70 -7.94
C LEU A 311 -9.28 -22.82 -9.45
N ALA A 312 -8.20 -23.47 -9.88
CA ALA A 312 -7.87 -23.65 -11.28
C ALA A 312 -9.03 -24.30 -12.04
N GLY A 313 -9.44 -23.67 -13.14
CA GLY A 313 -10.51 -24.18 -13.99
C GLY A 313 -11.94 -24.02 -13.44
N VAL A 314 -12.17 -23.36 -12.31
CA VAL A 314 -13.53 -23.19 -11.77
C VAL A 314 -14.16 -21.89 -12.30
N TYR A 315 -14.79 -21.98 -13.47
CA TYR A 315 -15.53 -20.89 -14.11
C TYR A 315 -17.03 -21.09 -14.02
N ASN A 316 -17.79 -19.99 -14.00
CA ASN A 316 -19.25 -20.02 -14.03
C ASN A 316 -19.80 -18.77 -14.74
N ARG A 317 -20.83 -18.97 -15.57
CA ARG A 317 -21.50 -17.86 -16.26
C ARG A 317 -22.69 -17.35 -15.47
N LEU A 318 -22.89 -16.04 -15.50
CA LEU A 318 -24.10 -15.39 -15.00
C LEU A 318 -24.68 -14.49 -16.09
N VAL A 319 -25.99 -14.33 -16.06
CA VAL A 319 -26.72 -13.45 -16.97
C VAL A 319 -27.29 -12.28 -16.16
N SER A 320 -27.02 -11.07 -16.61
CA SER A 320 -27.44 -9.82 -15.99
C SER A 320 -28.35 -9.03 -16.94
N ASP A 321 -29.37 -8.34 -16.41
CA ASP A 321 -30.14 -7.37 -17.18
C ASP A 321 -29.55 -5.97 -16.99
N VAL A 322 -28.96 -5.42 -18.04
CA VAL A 322 -28.36 -4.08 -18.06
C VAL A 322 -29.07 -3.25 -19.12
N HIS A 323 -29.83 -2.25 -18.70
CA HIS A 323 -30.62 -1.38 -19.57
C HIS A 323 -31.57 -2.14 -20.53
N GLY A 324 -32.19 -3.22 -20.06
CA GLY A 324 -33.13 -4.03 -20.85
C GLY A 324 -32.44 -4.96 -21.86
N ARG A 325 -31.12 -5.12 -21.76
CA ARG A 325 -30.33 -6.10 -22.53
C ARG A 325 -29.76 -7.14 -21.59
N GLN A 326 -29.85 -8.40 -22.00
CA GLN A 326 -29.20 -9.50 -21.29
C GLN A 326 -27.73 -9.52 -21.68
N VAL A 327 -26.85 -9.47 -20.67
CA VAL A 327 -25.40 -9.61 -20.80
C VAL A 327 -24.99 -10.87 -20.08
N GLU A 328 -24.28 -11.76 -20.77
CA GLU A 328 -23.73 -12.98 -20.20
C GLU A 328 -22.22 -12.80 -20.00
N ASP A 329 -21.75 -13.05 -18.78
CA ASP A 329 -20.34 -12.90 -18.39
C ASP A 329 -19.84 -14.18 -17.73
N GLU A 330 -18.66 -14.65 -18.17
CA GLU A 330 -17.97 -15.81 -17.60
C GLU A 330 -16.86 -15.34 -16.65
N HIS A 331 -16.92 -15.76 -15.39
CA HIS A 331 -15.91 -15.40 -14.39
C HIS A 331 -15.23 -16.63 -13.80
N LEU A 332 -13.96 -16.46 -13.42
CA LEU A 332 -13.32 -17.33 -12.45
C LEU A 332 -14.00 -17.13 -11.09
N VAL A 333 -14.52 -18.20 -10.51
CA VAL A 333 -15.40 -18.12 -9.34
C VAL A 333 -14.57 -17.89 -8.08
N ASN A 334 -14.98 -16.92 -7.26
CA ASN A 334 -14.52 -16.80 -5.88
C ASN A 334 -15.12 -17.97 -5.07
N ALA A 335 -14.29 -18.95 -4.73
CA ALA A 335 -14.63 -20.15 -3.95
C ALA A 335 -14.85 -19.79 -2.46
N PRO A 336 -15.48 -20.69 -1.65
CA PRO A 336 -15.72 -20.42 -0.23
C PRO A 336 -14.47 -19.92 0.49
N ASN A 337 -14.61 -18.80 1.20
CA ASN A 337 -13.50 -18.19 1.90
C ASN A 337 -13.20 -19.01 3.15
N TRP A 338 -12.03 -19.67 3.14
CA TRP A 338 -11.56 -20.51 4.23
C TRP A 338 -10.80 -19.74 5.31
N LEU A 339 -10.51 -18.45 5.12
CA LEU A 339 -9.75 -17.65 6.08
C LEU A 339 -10.46 -17.36 7.41
N PRO A 340 -11.80 -17.25 7.55
CA PRO A 340 -12.45 -16.71 8.75
C PRO A 340 -11.87 -17.22 10.06
N LEU A 341 -11.22 -16.33 10.81
CA LEU A 341 -10.72 -16.51 12.17
C LEU A 341 -10.80 -15.17 12.90
N ASP A 342 -11.66 -15.11 13.91
CA ASP A 342 -12.00 -13.88 14.63
C ASP A 342 -11.84 -14.06 16.13
N LEU A 343 -11.57 -12.96 16.84
CA LEU A 343 -11.16 -12.94 18.24
C LEU A 343 -12.03 -11.99 19.06
N ARG A 344 -12.24 -12.31 20.34
CA ARG A 344 -12.74 -11.37 21.35
C ARG A 344 -12.18 -11.71 22.72
N ILE A 345 -12.05 -10.70 23.57
CA ILE A 345 -11.68 -10.87 24.98
C ILE A 345 -12.96 -10.93 25.81
N ASP A 346 -13.04 -11.92 26.71
CA ASP A 346 -14.20 -12.23 27.54
C ASP A 346 -15.50 -12.29 26.72
N SER A 347 -16.54 -11.58 27.15
CA SER A 347 -17.81 -11.42 26.45
C SER A 347 -17.89 -10.14 25.60
N GLY A 348 -16.75 -9.53 25.28
CA GLY A 348 -16.69 -8.31 24.45
C GLY A 348 -17.17 -8.53 23.01
N PRO A 349 -17.31 -7.47 22.21
CA PRO A 349 -17.59 -7.60 20.79
C PRO A 349 -16.41 -8.26 20.05
N TRP A 350 -16.71 -8.85 18.88
CA TRP A 350 -15.69 -9.44 18.02
C TRP A 350 -14.77 -8.38 17.42
N TRP A 351 -13.52 -8.74 17.14
CA TRP A 351 -12.53 -7.88 16.48
C TRP A 351 -13.05 -7.39 15.13
N SER A 352 -13.62 -8.29 14.32
CA SER A 352 -14.27 -7.94 13.04
C SER A 352 -15.38 -6.89 13.17
N ALA A 353 -16.02 -6.80 14.34
CA ALA A 353 -17.09 -5.87 14.67
C ALA A 353 -16.61 -4.62 15.44
N GLY A 354 -15.30 -4.40 15.53
CA GLY A 354 -14.70 -3.25 16.23
C GLY A 354 -14.58 -3.40 17.74
N GLY A 355 -14.70 -4.62 18.28
CA GLY A 355 -14.51 -4.89 19.71
C GLY A 355 -13.07 -4.79 20.19
N LEU A 356 -12.12 -4.93 19.26
CA LEU A 356 -10.68 -4.75 19.49
C LEU A 356 -10.16 -3.72 18.47
N THR A 357 -9.27 -2.84 18.93
CA THR A 357 -8.61 -1.84 18.11
C THR A 357 -7.18 -2.28 17.81
N THR A 358 -6.77 -2.19 16.56
CA THR A 358 -5.39 -2.46 16.15
C THR A 358 -4.49 -1.31 16.59
N VAL A 359 -3.50 -1.59 17.45
CA VAL A 359 -2.48 -0.64 17.90
C VAL A 359 -1.34 -0.57 16.87
N SER A 360 -0.89 -1.73 16.42
CA SER A 360 0.16 -1.87 15.41
C SER A 360 -0.06 -3.13 14.59
N GLU A 361 0.31 -3.08 13.31
CA GLU A 361 0.29 -4.21 12.40
C GLU A 361 1.57 -4.21 11.55
N ARG A 362 2.16 -5.40 11.39
CA ARG A 362 3.23 -5.69 10.45
C ARG A 362 2.89 -6.94 9.67
N ARG A 363 2.98 -6.89 8.34
CA ARG A 363 2.74 -8.00 7.42
C ARG A 363 4.01 -8.28 6.62
N GLU A 364 4.39 -9.54 6.51
CA GLU A 364 5.61 -9.97 5.85
C GLU A 364 5.32 -11.17 4.94
N LEU A 365 5.55 -11.01 3.65
CA LEU A 365 5.59 -12.12 2.71
C LEU A 365 7.05 -12.53 2.52
N ASP A 366 7.42 -13.68 3.06
CA ASP A 366 8.70 -14.34 2.76
C ASP A 366 8.58 -15.00 1.37
N LEU A 367 9.28 -14.42 0.40
CA LEU A 367 9.25 -14.87 -1.00
C LEU A 367 9.98 -16.20 -1.19
N ARG A 368 10.98 -16.52 -0.35
CA ARG A 368 11.70 -17.81 -0.44
C ARG A 368 10.78 -18.96 -0.06
N ARG A 369 9.98 -18.75 0.99
CA ARG A 369 9.14 -19.77 1.60
C ARG A 369 7.68 -19.68 1.17
N ALA A 370 7.28 -18.65 0.43
CA ALA A 370 5.88 -18.25 0.19
C ALA A 370 5.02 -18.33 1.47
N LEU A 371 5.56 -17.77 2.55
CA LEU A 371 4.96 -17.75 3.87
C LEU A 371 4.51 -16.32 4.16
N LEU A 372 3.22 -16.12 4.36
CA LEU A 372 2.70 -14.84 4.83
C LEU A 372 2.61 -14.86 6.36
N THR A 373 3.28 -13.91 6.99
CA THR A 373 3.24 -13.67 8.43
C THR A 373 2.61 -12.31 8.71
N ARG A 374 1.79 -12.23 9.76
CA ARG A 374 1.20 -10.99 10.26
C ARG A 374 1.36 -10.92 11.77
N HIS A 375 1.95 -9.84 12.26
CA HIS A 375 2.05 -9.51 13.66
C HIS A 375 1.13 -8.34 13.96
N VAL A 376 0.22 -8.54 14.90
CA VAL A 376 -0.80 -7.55 15.27
C VAL A 376 -0.80 -7.39 16.78
N VAL A 377 -0.85 -6.14 17.25
CA VAL A 377 -1.12 -5.82 18.65
C VAL A 377 -2.51 -5.21 18.71
N LEU A 378 -3.38 -5.85 19.49
CA LEU A 378 -4.77 -5.43 19.69
C LEU A 378 -4.94 -4.87 21.10
N THR A 379 -5.81 -3.88 21.24
CA THR A 379 -6.25 -3.36 22.55
C THR A 379 -7.77 -3.34 22.64
N ASP A 380 -8.31 -3.62 23.83
CA ASP A 380 -9.73 -3.50 24.14
C ASP A 380 -10.06 -2.17 24.84
N GLY A 381 -11.33 -1.96 25.20
CA GLY A 381 -11.76 -0.75 25.91
C GLY A 381 -11.20 -0.61 27.34
N ALA A 382 -10.55 -1.63 27.88
CA ALA A 382 -9.90 -1.64 29.19
C ALA A 382 -8.37 -1.50 29.08
N ASP A 383 -7.85 -1.17 27.89
CA ASP A 383 -6.42 -1.05 27.58
C ASP A 383 -5.63 -2.34 27.85
N ARG A 384 -6.28 -3.50 27.67
CA ARG A 384 -5.60 -4.81 27.71
C ARG A 384 -5.04 -5.12 26.33
N HIS A 385 -3.74 -5.39 26.26
CA HIS A 385 -3.06 -5.67 25.00
C HIS A 385 -2.99 -7.17 24.73
N LEU A 386 -3.35 -7.57 23.52
CA LEU A 386 -3.27 -8.95 23.00
C LEU A 386 -2.37 -8.95 21.77
N ARG A 387 -1.25 -9.67 21.84
CA ARG A 387 -0.37 -9.91 20.70
C ARG A 387 -0.89 -11.11 19.92
N VAL A 388 -1.03 -10.94 18.62
CA VAL A 388 -1.54 -11.94 17.68
C VAL A 388 -0.50 -12.11 16.58
N THR A 389 0.02 -13.33 16.43
CA THR A 389 0.89 -13.69 15.29
C THR A 389 0.16 -14.69 14.42
N GLN A 390 -0.03 -14.36 13.15
CA GLN A 390 -0.68 -15.22 12.18
C GLN A 390 0.31 -15.60 11.09
N ARG A 391 0.44 -16.89 10.81
CA ARG A 391 1.27 -17.42 9.73
C ARG A 391 0.43 -18.29 8.82
N ARG A 392 0.59 -18.17 7.51
CA ARG A 392 -0.16 -19.03 6.57
C ARG A 392 0.58 -19.38 5.30
N ILE A 393 0.19 -20.53 4.74
CA ILE A 393 0.64 -21.05 3.45
C ILE A 393 -0.54 -21.59 2.64
N VAL A 394 -0.38 -21.57 1.32
CA VAL A 394 -1.06 -22.50 0.40
C VAL A 394 0.00 -23.53 0.00
N SER A 395 -0.21 -24.81 0.33
CA SER A 395 0.86 -25.79 0.30
C SER A 395 1.27 -26.13 -1.13
N MET A 396 2.50 -25.77 -1.50
CA MET A 396 3.14 -26.23 -2.73
C MET A 396 3.37 -27.75 -2.78
N ALA A 397 3.50 -28.43 -1.64
CA ALA A 397 3.75 -29.88 -1.59
C ALA A 397 2.47 -30.73 -1.61
N ARG A 398 1.33 -30.16 -1.17
CA ARG A 398 0.02 -30.83 -1.15
C ARG A 398 -1.01 -29.86 -1.74
N PRO A 399 -1.35 -29.97 -3.03
CA PRO A 399 -2.06 -28.91 -3.76
C PRO A 399 -3.42 -28.54 -3.18
N HIS A 400 -4.08 -29.50 -2.54
CA HIS A 400 -5.41 -29.32 -1.93
C HIS A 400 -5.37 -28.72 -0.52
N LEU A 401 -4.19 -28.51 0.09
CA LEU A 401 -4.05 -28.06 1.47
C LEU A 401 -3.63 -26.59 1.60
N ALA A 402 -4.26 -25.90 2.56
CA ALA A 402 -3.83 -24.60 3.08
C ALA A 402 -3.82 -24.63 4.61
N CYS A 403 -2.98 -23.80 5.22
CA CYS A 403 -2.81 -23.76 6.68
C CYS A 403 -2.76 -22.31 7.17
N LEU A 404 -3.38 -22.04 8.32
CA LEU A 404 -3.31 -20.80 9.07
C LEU A 404 -3.05 -21.13 10.55
N GLU A 405 -1.91 -20.70 11.07
CA GLU A 405 -1.57 -20.77 12.50
C GLU A 405 -1.78 -19.38 13.11
N THR A 406 -2.46 -19.29 14.26
CA THR A 406 -2.65 -18.06 15.03
C THR A 406 -2.16 -18.26 16.46
N THR A 407 -1.07 -17.59 16.83
CA THR A 407 -0.56 -17.55 18.20
C THR A 407 -1.07 -16.31 18.92
N LEU A 408 -1.61 -16.51 20.12
CA LEU A 408 -2.19 -15.50 20.98
C LEU A 408 -1.38 -15.37 22.27
N GLU A 409 -0.96 -14.17 22.62
CA GLU A 409 -0.21 -13.88 23.84
C GLU A 409 -0.73 -12.61 24.51
N THR A 410 -1.03 -12.69 25.81
CA THR A 410 -1.49 -11.55 26.60
C THR A 410 -0.32 -10.74 27.15
N ASP A 411 -0.48 -9.43 27.23
CA ASP A 411 0.52 -8.53 27.80
C ASP A 411 0.23 -8.24 29.28
N GLY A 412 0.66 -9.13 30.17
CA GLY A 412 0.58 -8.93 31.62
C GLY A 412 -0.80 -9.15 32.25
N TRP A 413 -1.71 -9.86 31.58
CA TRP A 413 -3.02 -10.21 32.12
C TRP A 413 -3.42 -11.67 31.81
N ASP A 414 -4.26 -12.22 32.67
CA ASP A 414 -4.88 -13.54 32.48
C ASP A 414 -6.36 -13.32 32.14
N GLY A 415 -6.93 -14.15 31.27
CA GLY A 415 -8.34 -14.00 30.91
C GLY A 415 -8.83 -14.92 29.82
N ALA A 416 -10.13 -14.84 29.56
CA ALA A 416 -10.78 -15.65 28.54
C ALA A 416 -10.65 -14.95 27.17
N VAL A 417 -10.35 -15.73 26.14
CA VAL A 417 -10.40 -15.28 24.74
C VAL A 417 -11.24 -16.27 23.97
N SER A 418 -12.29 -15.79 23.29
CA SER A 418 -13.03 -16.63 22.34
C SER A 418 -12.41 -16.52 20.96
N VAL A 419 -12.26 -17.66 20.29
CA VAL A 419 -11.83 -17.75 18.89
C VAL A 419 -12.95 -18.35 18.06
N ALA A 420 -13.38 -17.66 17.01
CA ALA A 420 -14.32 -18.21 16.02
C ALA A 420 -13.58 -18.54 14.73
N SER A 421 -13.50 -19.82 14.35
CA SER A 421 -12.84 -20.29 13.14
C SER A 421 -13.83 -21.01 12.25
N GLY A 422 -13.83 -20.74 10.94
CA GLY A 422 -14.81 -21.37 10.05
C GLY A 422 -14.65 -21.09 8.56
N ILE A 423 -15.73 -21.29 7.81
CA ILE A 423 -15.78 -21.13 6.34
C ILE A 423 -16.94 -20.21 6.00
N ASP A 424 -16.69 -19.23 5.13
CA ASP A 424 -17.72 -18.37 4.55
C ASP A 424 -18.08 -18.84 3.14
N ALA A 425 -19.29 -19.36 2.98
CA ALA A 425 -19.84 -19.77 1.68
C ALA A 425 -20.65 -18.67 0.99
N GLY A 426 -20.79 -17.50 1.63
CA GLY A 426 -21.56 -16.36 1.14
C GLY A 426 -20.77 -15.43 0.20
N VAL A 427 -19.59 -15.86 -0.25
CA VAL A 427 -18.71 -15.09 -1.13
C VAL A 427 -19.37 -14.73 -2.46
N ARG A 428 -18.92 -13.61 -3.03
CA ARG A 428 -19.41 -13.06 -4.30
C ARG A 428 -18.23 -12.52 -5.11
N ASN A 429 -18.40 -12.48 -6.44
CA ASN A 429 -17.43 -11.86 -7.34
C ASN A 429 -17.68 -10.36 -7.43
N ARG A 430 -17.06 -9.58 -6.53
CA ARG A 430 -17.21 -8.11 -6.45
C ARG A 430 -15.89 -7.36 -6.54
N ASN A 431 -14.86 -7.99 -7.11
CA ASN A 431 -13.51 -7.42 -7.20
C ASN A 431 -13.36 -6.33 -8.27
N VAL A 432 -14.34 -6.14 -9.15
CA VAL A 432 -14.31 -5.17 -10.25
C VAL A 432 -15.48 -4.20 -10.05
N ALA A 433 -15.17 -2.93 -9.79
CA ALA A 433 -16.18 -1.91 -9.45
C ALA A 433 -17.10 -1.61 -10.64
N GLU A 434 -16.57 -1.67 -11.86
CA GLU A 434 -17.29 -1.49 -13.12
C GLU A 434 -18.38 -2.56 -13.32
N TYR A 435 -18.24 -3.70 -12.65
CA TYR A 435 -19.18 -4.83 -12.74
C TYR A 435 -20.22 -4.81 -11.61
N ALA A 436 -20.31 -3.75 -10.82
CA ALA A 436 -21.25 -3.66 -9.70
C ALA A 436 -22.74 -3.82 -10.10
N ALA A 437 -23.07 -3.57 -11.37
CA ALA A 437 -24.42 -3.76 -11.91
C ALA A 437 -24.69 -5.19 -12.41
N LEU A 438 -23.66 -6.04 -12.51
CA LEU A 438 -23.78 -7.42 -12.97
C LEU A 438 -24.12 -8.36 -11.81
N ALA A 439 -24.74 -9.50 -12.15
CA ALA A 439 -24.96 -10.58 -11.21
C ALA A 439 -23.60 -11.13 -10.72
N ASP A 440 -23.47 -11.31 -9.41
CA ASP A 440 -22.19 -11.56 -8.74
C ASP A 440 -22.16 -12.85 -7.90
N ARG A 441 -23.31 -13.53 -7.75
CA ARG A 441 -23.46 -14.73 -6.92
C ARG A 441 -23.37 -16.00 -7.78
N HIS A 442 -22.16 -16.54 -7.89
CA HIS A 442 -21.89 -17.76 -8.66
C HIS A 442 -22.18 -19.06 -7.89
N LEU A 443 -22.31 -19.00 -6.55
CA LEU A 443 -22.39 -20.19 -5.70
C LEU A 443 -23.72 -20.32 -4.97
N ARG A 444 -24.18 -21.57 -4.84
CA ARG A 444 -25.24 -21.98 -3.92
C ARG A 444 -24.70 -23.01 -2.93
N THR A 445 -25.02 -22.87 -1.65
CA THR A 445 -24.64 -23.84 -0.63
C THR A 445 -25.42 -25.13 -0.82
N ALA A 446 -24.70 -26.26 -0.97
CA ALA A 446 -25.27 -27.59 -1.18
C ALA A 446 -25.32 -28.39 0.12
N LEU A 447 -24.23 -28.40 0.88
CA LEU A 447 -24.10 -29.16 2.12
C LEU A 447 -23.28 -28.37 3.15
N THR A 448 -23.67 -28.48 4.41
CA THR A 448 -22.88 -27.97 5.53
C THR A 448 -22.93 -29.00 6.65
N ARG A 449 -21.78 -29.39 7.19
CA ARG A 449 -21.68 -30.47 8.17
C ARG A 449 -20.60 -30.17 9.20
N ARG A 450 -20.90 -30.40 10.48
CA ARG A 450 -19.87 -30.59 11.51
C ARG A 450 -19.43 -32.05 11.42
N VAL A 451 -18.17 -32.30 11.05
CA VAL A 451 -17.63 -33.65 10.87
C VAL A 451 -17.29 -34.26 12.22
N ASP A 452 -16.65 -33.48 13.08
CA ASP A 452 -16.23 -33.84 14.43
C ASP A 452 -16.17 -32.58 15.32
N ASP A 453 -15.51 -32.65 16.48
CA ASP A 453 -15.43 -31.52 17.40
C ASP A 453 -14.61 -30.33 16.90
N ALA A 454 -13.71 -30.56 15.95
CA ALA A 454 -12.73 -29.60 15.43
C ALA A 454 -12.96 -29.23 13.96
N THR A 455 -13.78 -29.98 13.23
CA THR A 455 -13.87 -29.91 11.76
C THR A 455 -15.25 -29.50 11.27
N VAL A 456 -15.28 -28.44 10.45
CA VAL A 456 -16.45 -28.02 9.65
C VAL A 456 -16.21 -28.29 8.18
N LEU A 457 -17.25 -28.73 7.49
CA LEU A 457 -17.27 -29.00 6.06
C LEU A 457 -18.39 -28.18 5.42
N VAL A 458 -18.06 -27.49 4.34
CA VAL A 458 -19.03 -26.81 3.47
C VAL A 458 -18.82 -27.27 2.04
N GLU A 459 -19.91 -27.69 1.39
CA GLU A 459 -19.96 -27.94 -0.05
C GLU A 459 -20.87 -26.89 -0.69
N VAL A 460 -20.38 -26.28 -1.75
CA VAL A 460 -21.14 -25.38 -2.61
C VAL A 460 -21.17 -25.92 -4.03
N GLU A 461 -22.10 -25.45 -4.84
CA GLU A 461 -22.17 -25.74 -6.26
C GLU A 461 -22.26 -24.44 -7.05
N THR A 462 -21.54 -24.35 -8.17
CA THR A 462 -21.70 -23.24 -9.11
C THR A 462 -23.08 -23.29 -9.76
N THR A 463 -23.73 -22.13 -9.91
CA THR A 463 -25.15 -22.04 -10.31
C THR A 463 -25.44 -22.47 -11.75
N GLN A 464 -24.47 -22.43 -12.66
CA GLN A 464 -24.63 -22.79 -14.07
C GLN A 464 -23.72 -23.94 -14.49
N SER A 465 -22.43 -23.89 -14.16
CA SER A 465 -21.48 -24.93 -14.59
C SER A 465 -21.54 -26.21 -13.75
N HIS A 466 -22.34 -26.24 -12.68
CA HIS A 466 -22.57 -27.37 -11.78
C HIS A 466 -21.29 -28.02 -11.20
N VAL A 467 -20.20 -27.28 -11.11
CA VAL A 467 -18.99 -27.68 -10.40
C VAL A 467 -19.29 -27.64 -8.90
N ARG A 468 -19.12 -28.79 -8.23
CA ARG A 468 -19.21 -28.89 -6.77
C ARG A 468 -17.85 -28.59 -6.17
N ILE A 469 -17.81 -27.83 -5.09
CA ILE A 469 -16.60 -27.41 -4.39
C ILE A 469 -16.80 -27.72 -2.92
N ALA A 470 -15.96 -28.57 -2.35
CA ALA A 470 -15.95 -28.88 -0.94
C ALA A 470 -14.75 -28.23 -0.26
N THR A 471 -14.99 -27.61 0.88
CA THR A 471 -13.99 -27.02 1.77
C THR A 471 -14.18 -27.62 3.15
N ALA A 472 -13.20 -28.37 3.63
CA ALA A 472 -13.14 -28.88 5.00
C ALA A 472 -12.09 -28.07 5.77
N ALA A 473 -12.44 -27.56 6.95
CA ALA A 473 -11.55 -26.81 7.81
C ALA A 473 -11.54 -27.42 9.21
N ARG A 474 -10.38 -27.91 9.64
CA ARG A 474 -10.15 -28.40 11.00
C ARG A 474 -9.37 -27.37 11.80
N THR A 475 -9.86 -27.06 13.00
CA THR A 475 -9.20 -26.13 13.93
C THR A 475 -8.79 -26.87 15.20
N THR A 476 -7.50 -26.87 15.51
CA THR A 476 -6.94 -27.46 16.72
C THR A 476 -6.29 -26.37 17.58
N VAL A 477 -6.19 -26.62 18.89
CA VAL A 477 -5.66 -25.64 19.84
C VAL A 477 -4.60 -26.31 20.70
N THR A 478 -3.40 -25.73 20.71
CA THR A 478 -2.35 -26.06 21.68
C THR A 478 -2.42 -25.04 22.82
N GLY A 479 -3.03 -25.46 23.94
CA GLY A 479 -3.27 -24.62 25.12
C GLY A 479 -4.47 -25.10 25.93
N THR A 480 -4.97 -24.27 26.85
CA THR A 480 -6.13 -24.59 27.68
C THR A 480 -7.44 -24.18 27.00
N VAL A 481 -8.23 -25.18 26.61
CA VAL A 481 -9.59 -25.01 26.09
C VAL A 481 -10.59 -25.24 27.24
N ALA A 482 -11.44 -24.24 27.52
CA ALA A 482 -12.32 -24.25 28.69
C ALA A 482 -13.56 -25.16 28.52
N ALA A 483 -14.01 -25.37 27.28
CA ALA A 483 -15.19 -26.17 26.96
C ALA A 483 -15.12 -26.73 25.53
N PRO A 484 -15.90 -27.79 25.21
CA PRO A 484 -16.02 -28.27 23.84
C PRO A 484 -16.46 -27.16 22.86
N PRO A 485 -15.96 -27.17 21.61
CA PRO A 485 -16.28 -26.11 20.66
C PRO A 485 -17.78 -26.04 20.33
N LEU A 486 -18.30 -24.81 20.23
CA LEU A 486 -19.69 -24.56 19.88
C LEU A 486 -19.83 -24.35 18.37
N LEU A 487 -20.73 -25.08 17.73
CA LEU A 487 -21.09 -24.82 16.34
C LEU A 487 -21.94 -23.54 16.27
N GLU A 488 -21.50 -22.59 15.45
CA GLU A 488 -22.21 -21.34 15.18
C GLU A 488 -22.45 -21.17 13.68
N ARG A 489 -23.59 -20.54 13.36
CA ARG A 489 -23.91 -20.13 11.99
C ARG A 489 -24.36 -18.68 11.98
N ARG A 490 -23.74 -17.87 11.13
CA ARG A 490 -24.06 -16.45 10.93
C ARG A 490 -24.32 -16.21 9.45
N GLY A 491 -25.55 -16.46 8.99
CA GLY A 491 -25.87 -16.48 7.56
C GLY A 491 -25.18 -17.64 6.85
N ASP A 492 -24.31 -17.32 5.88
CA ASP A 492 -23.51 -18.29 5.11
C ASP A 492 -22.11 -18.54 5.72
N LEU A 493 -21.84 -17.96 6.90
CA LEU A 493 -20.64 -18.21 7.69
C LEU A 493 -20.86 -19.38 8.67
N HIS A 494 -20.04 -20.42 8.55
CA HIS A 494 -20.11 -21.67 9.32
C HIS A 494 -18.88 -21.80 10.21
N LEU A 495 -19.06 -21.69 11.54
CA LEU A 495 -17.96 -21.50 12.50
C LEU A 495 -17.99 -22.55 13.61
N LEU A 496 -16.81 -22.83 14.17
CA LEU A 496 -16.64 -23.36 15.51
C LEU A 496 -16.09 -22.26 16.41
N ARG A 497 -16.73 -22.06 17.56
CA ARG A 497 -16.27 -21.16 18.61
C ARG A 497 -15.55 -21.95 19.70
N PHE A 498 -14.31 -21.57 19.95
CA PHE A 498 -13.45 -22.11 21.00
C PHE A 498 -13.35 -21.07 22.13
N GLU A 499 -13.53 -21.52 23.37
CA GLU A 499 -13.31 -20.68 24.56
C GLU A 499 -11.95 -21.03 25.15
N LEU A 500 -11.01 -20.10 25.10
CA LEU A 500 -9.62 -20.30 25.51
C LEU A 500 -9.35 -19.57 26.82
N GLN A 501 -8.54 -20.17 27.68
CA GLN A 501 -7.99 -19.50 28.84
C GLN A 501 -6.52 -19.15 28.56
N LEU A 502 -6.21 -17.85 28.54
CA LEU A 502 -4.85 -17.36 28.37
C LEU A 502 -4.26 -16.96 29.72
N THR A 503 -2.96 -17.17 29.85
CA THR A 503 -2.15 -16.80 31.03
C THR A 503 -0.96 -15.99 30.55
N ALA A 504 -0.63 -14.93 31.28
CA ALA A 504 0.49 -14.04 30.94
C ALA A 504 1.78 -14.83 30.72
N GLY A 505 2.48 -14.52 29.63
CA GLY A 505 3.73 -15.17 29.22
C GLY A 505 3.61 -16.60 28.69
N HIS A 506 2.39 -17.15 28.54
CA HIS A 506 2.15 -18.49 28.03
C HIS A 506 1.29 -18.42 26.76
N PRO A 507 1.92 -18.41 25.57
CA PRO A 507 1.18 -18.28 24.31
C PRO A 507 0.30 -19.50 24.04
N VAL A 508 -0.89 -19.25 23.49
CA VAL A 508 -1.82 -20.28 23.01
C VAL A 508 -1.81 -20.26 21.49
N THR A 509 -1.71 -21.43 20.85
CA THR A 509 -1.67 -21.54 19.38
C THR A 509 -2.92 -22.22 18.85
N VAL A 510 -3.54 -21.62 17.83
CA VAL A 510 -4.70 -22.15 17.10
C VAL A 510 -4.26 -22.48 15.68
N ASP A 511 -4.26 -23.76 15.33
CA ASP A 511 -3.93 -24.26 14.00
C ASP A 511 -5.19 -24.58 13.22
N LYS A 512 -5.34 -23.96 12.05
CA LYS A 512 -6.41 -24.20 11.09
C LYS A 512 -5.85 -24.83 9.82
N THR A 513 -6.16 -26.09 9.59
CA THR A 513 -5.78 -26.84 8.39
C THR A 513 -7.02 -27.01 7.51
N VAL A 514 -6.90 -26.66 6.22
CA VAL A 514 -8.00 -26.67 5.27
C VAL A 514 -7.67 -27.55 4.08
N ALA A 515 -8.64 -28.37 3.65
CA ALA A 515 -8.59 -29.13 2.41
C ALA A 515 -9.69 -28.66 1.45
N VAL A 516 -9.34 -28.44 0.17
CA VAL A 516 -10.28 -27.98 -0.86
C VAL A 516 -10.25 -28.91 -2.08
N PHE A 517 -11.41 -29.47 -2.41
CA PHE A 517 -11.60 -30.34 -3.57
C PHE A 517 -12.79 -29.89 -4.41
N THR A 518 -12.75 -30.19 -5.70
CA THR A 518 -13.81 -29.93 -6.65
C THR A 518 -14.28 -31.22 -7.30
N SER A 519 -15.47 -31.21 -7.90
CA SER A 519 -15.94 -32.30 -8.75
C SER A 519 -15.15 -32.48 -10.05
N ARG A 520 -14.15 -31.61 -10.31
CA ARG A 520 -13.24 -31.74 -11.46
C ARG A 520 -11.96 -32.51 -11.11
N ASP A 521 -11.68 -32.72 -9.82
CA ASP A 521 -10.47 -33.41 -9.40
C ASP A 521 -10.48 -34.87 -9.86
N ALA A 522 -9.32 -35.36 -10.28
CA ALA A 522 -9.18 -36.73 -10.73
C ALA A 522 -9.22 -37.71 -9.54
N ALA A 523 -9.78 -38.89 -9.78
CA ALA A 523 -9.76 -40.01 -8.83
C ALA A 523 -10.41 -39.75 -7.46
N VAL A 524 -11.37 -38.81 -7.37
CA VAL A 524 -12.22 -38.62 -6.19
C VAL A 524 -13.64 -39.12 -6.45
N SER A 525 -14.27 -39.79 -5.47
CA SER A 525 -15.68 -40.22 -5.60
C SER A 525 -16.65 -39.05 -5.43
N ALA A 526 -16.36 -38.18 -4.47
CA ALA A 526 -17.11 -36.96 -4.20
C ALA A 526 -16.17 -35.96 -3.50
N PRO A 527 -16.22 -34.66 -3.86
CA PRO A 527 -15.28 -33.66 -3.32
C PRO A 527 -15.36 -33.55 -1.79
N GLU A 528 -16.55 -33.71 -1.21
CA GLU A 528 -16.78 -33.62 0.22
C GLU A 528 -16.18 -34.77 1.03
N LEU A 529 -16.06 -35.96 0.43
CA LEU A 529 -15.36 -37.10 1.03
C LEU A 529 -13.85 -36.90 0.91
N ALA A 530 -13.36 -36.52 -0.26
CA ALA A 530 -11.94 -36.30 -0.52
C ALA A 530 -11.35 -35.20 0.39
N ALA A 531 -12.08 -34.11 0.62
CA ALA A 531 -11.64 -33.04 1.52
C ALA A 531 -11.50 -33.53 2.97
N VAL A 532 -12.42 -34.36 3.46
CA VAL A 532 -12.33 -34.92 4.81
C VAL A 532 -11.20 -35.95 4.91
N GLU A 533 -11.09 -36.86 3.94
CA GLU A 533 -10.00 -37.85 3.89
C GLU A 533 -8.62 -37.21 3.83
N GLU A 534 -8.47 -36.09 3.11
CA GLU A 534 -7.19 -35.38 3.03
C GLU A 534 -6.78 -34.80 4.39
N LEU A 535 -7.74 -34.28 5.17
CA LEU A 535 -7.50 -33.87 6.55
C LEU A 535 -7.21 -35.07 7.47
N GLU A 536 -7.86 -36.22 7.28
CA GLU A 536 -7.55 -37.44 8.04
C GLU A 536 -6.12 -37.94 7.74
N ARG A 537 -5.67 -37.86 6.49
CA ARG A 537 -4.30 -38.22 6.06
C ARG A 537 -3.23 -37.22 6.49
N PHE A 538 -3.63 -36.01 6.85
CA PHE A 538 -2.73 -34.96 7.34
C PHE A 538 -3.27 -34.39 8.66
N PRO A 539 -3.09 -35.08 9.80
CA PRO A 539 -3.63 -34.66 11.09
C PRO A 539 -2.90 -33.43 11.69
N ASP A 540 -1.73 -33.10 11.17
CA ASP A 540 -0.85 -32.07 11.71
C ASP A 540 -1.25 -30.63 11.29
N GLY A 541 -0.64 -29.65 11.95
CA GLY A 541 -0.83 -28.21 11.70
C GLY A 541 0.22 -27.60 10.77
N LEU A 542 0.36 -26.28 10.81
CA LEU A 542 1.24 -25.52 9.92
C LEU A 542 2.70 -25.96 10.02
N ALA A 543 3.20 -26.20 11.24
CA ALA A 543 4.60 -26.54 11.49
C ALA A 543 5.07 -27.76 10.67
N GLN A 544 4.24 -28.81 10.58
CA GLN A 544 4.55 -29.99 9.78
C GLN A 544 4.34 -29.75 8.29
N ALA A 545 3.34 -28.94 7.92
CA ALA A 545 3.05 -28.60 6.52
C ALA A 545 4.22 -27.82 5.88
N LEU A 546 4.89 -26.97 6.68
CA LEU A 546 6.05 -26.19 6.25
C LEU A 546 7.22 -27.07 5.80
N VAL A 547 7.42 -28.25 6.40
CA VAL A 547 8.54 -29.16 6.03
C VAL A 547 8.49 -29.54 4.55
N GLY A 548 7.32 -30.01 4.09
CA GLY A 548 7.12 -30.35 2.68
C GLY A 548 7.07 -29.12 1.79
N HIS A 549 6.38 -28.07 2.26
CA HIS A 549 6.20 -26.82 1.53
C HIS A 549 7.53 -26.15 1.16
N GLU A 550 8.41 -25.98 2.14
CA GLU A 550 9.71 -25.33 1.96
C GLU A 550 10.64 -26.17 1.10
N ALA A 551 10.58 -27.50 1.20
CA ALA A 551 11.33 -28.39 0.32
C ALA A 551 10.89 -28.23 -1.15
N ALA A 552 9.58 -28.12 -1.41
CA ALA A 552 9.05 -27.87 -2.75
C ALA A 552 9.49 -26.50 -3.28
N TRP A 553 9.43 -25.45 -2.45
CA TRP A 553 9.92 -24.12 -2.84
C TRP A 553 11.42 -24.06 -3.07
N ALA A 554 12.22 -24.72 -2.24
CA ALA A 554 13.67 -24.81 -2.45
C ALA A 554 13.98 -25.42 -3.81
N ALA A 555 13.29 -26.51 -4.19
CA ALA A 555 13.46 -27.14 -5.49
C ALA A 555 13.04 -26.23 -6.67
N LEU A 556 12.05 -25.36 -6.48
CA LEU A 556 11.67 -24.35 -7.48
C LEU A 556 12.73 -23.25 -7.59
N TRP A 557 13.22 -22.73 -6.47
CA TRP A 557 14.26 -21.70 -6.45
C TRP A 557 15.58 -22.19 -7.04
N ASP A 558 15.98 -23.44 -6.78
CA ASP A 558 17.15 -24.06 -7.40
C ASP A 558 17.09 -24.05 -8.94
N ARG A 559 15.88 -24.02 -9.52
CA ARG A 559 15.67 -24.05 -10.98
C ARG A 559 15.44 -22.67 -11.60
N PHE A 560 14.79 -21.77 -10.86
CA PHE A 560 14.23 -20.54 -11.42
C PHE A 560 14.75 -19.25 -10.76
N ALA A 561 15.59 -19.35 -9.72
CA ALA A 561 16.20 -18.16 -9.12
C ALA A 561 17.05 -17.42 -10.15
N VAL A 562 16.91 -16.09 -10.17
CA VAL A 562 17.71 -15.19 -10.99
C VAL A 562 18.37 -14.18 -10.06
N GLU A 563 19.69 -14.12 -10.09
CA GLU A 563 20.48 -13.16 -9.33
C GLU A 563 21.05 -12.10 -10.27
N LEU A 564 20.82 -10.83 -9.93
CA LEU A 564 21.36 -9.68 -10.67
C LEU A 564 22.33 -8.90 -9.80
N GLN A 565 23.36 -8.31 -10.41
CA GLN A 565 24.20 -7.30 -9.74
C GLN A 565 23.45 -5.96 -9.72
N THR A 566 22.52 -5.82 -8.78
CA THR A 566 21.64 -4.67 -8.64
C THR A 566 21.41 -4.33 -7.16
N ASP A 567 20.67 -3.25 -6.89
CA ASP A 567 20.25 -2.90 -5.54
C ASP A 567 19.22 -3.90 -4.98
N ARG A 568 18.95 -3.82 -3.67
CA ARG A 568 18.08 -4.78 -2.98
C ARG A 568 16.62 -4.69 -3.42
N GLN A 569 16.13 -3.50 -3.79
CA GLN A 569 14.75 -3.29 -4.21
C GLN A 569 14.52 -3.86 -5.61
N THR A 570 15.44 -3.63 -6.54
CA THR A 570 15.36 -4.24 -7.87
C THR A 570 15.38 -5.78 -7.77
N GLN A 571 16.21 -6.35 -6.90
CA GLN A 571 16.22 -7.80 -6.65
C GLN A 571 14.91 -8.28 -5.98
N LEU A 572 14.34 -7.51 -5.04
CA LEU A 572 13.04 -7.80 -4.43
C LEU A 572 11.94 -7.87 -5.47
N GLU A 573 11.87 -6.89 -6.37
CA GLU A 573 10.87 -6.83 -7.43
C GLU A 573 11.00 -8.02 -8.37
N LEU A 574 12.22 -8.40 -8.77
CA LEU A 574 12.45 -9.60 -9.56
C LEU A 574 11.96 -10.87 -8.83
N ASN A 575 12.35 -11.04 -7.57
CA ASN A 575 11.96 -12.20 -6.77
C ASN A 575 10.44 -12.28 -6.61
N LEU A 576 9.77 -11.15 -6.41
CA LEU A 576 8.31 -11.06 -6.32
C LEU A 576 7.64 -11.54 -7.62
N HIS A 577 8.13 -11.11 -8.78
CA HIS A 577 7.61 -11.57 -10.08
C HIS A 577 7.79 -13.07 -10.25
N VAL A 578 8.98 -13.60 -9.89
CA VAL A 578 9.25 -15.04 -9.97
C VAL A 578 8.34 -15.83 -9.04
N VAL A 579 8.13 -15.41 -7.78
CA VAL A 579 7.17 -16.06 -6.88
C VAL A 579 5.79 -16.12 -7.51
N HIS A 580 5.24 -14.98 -7.95
CA HIS A 580 3.89 -14.96 -8.51
C HIS A 580 3.76 -15.80 -9.79
N LEU A 581 4.80 -15.87 -10.61
CA LEU A 581 4.85 -16.77 -11.75
C LEU A 581 4.77 -18.24 -11.31
N LEU A 582 5.61 -18.65 -10.35
CA LEU A 582 5.68 -20.02 -9.84
C LEU A 582 4.41 -20.44 -9.07
N GLN A 583 3.75 -19.50 -8.39
CA GLN A 583 2.44 -19.73 -7.77
C GLN A 583 1.30 -19.90 -8.79
N SER A 584 1.44 -19.33 -9.99
CA SER A 584 0.38 -19.36 -11.02
C SER A 584 0.54 -20.54 -11.98
N VAL A 585 1.78 -20.83 -12.37
CA VAL A 585 2.14 -21.92 -13.29
C VAL A 585 3.07 -22.88 -12.55
N SER A 586 2.48 -23.65 -11.63
CA SER A 586 3.20 -24.66 -10.85
C SER A 586 3.08 -26.04 -11.51
N GLU A 587 3.66 -27.06 -10.88
CA GLU A 587 3.45 -28.46 -11.28
C GLU A 587 1.99 -28.94 -11.12
N HIS A 588 1.16 -28.19 -10.41
CA HIS A 588 -0.26 -28.47 -10.17
C HIS A 588 -1.20 -27.73 -11.13
N THR A 589 -0.66 -26.87 -12.01
CA THR A 589 -1.42 -26.20 -13.07
C THR A 589 -1.72 -27.23 -14.16
N ALA A 590 -2.99 -27.62 -14.27
CA ALA A 590 -3.48 -28.65 -15.21
C ALA A 590 -3.52 -28.19 -16.67
#